data_AF-A0A3C0XNU6-F1
#
_entry.id   AF-A0A3C0XNU6-F1
#
_cell.length_a   1.000
_cell.length_b   1.000
_cell.length_c   1.000
_cell.angle_alpha   90.00
_cell.angle_beta   90.00
_cell.angle_gamma   90.00
#
_symmetry.space_group_name_H-M   'P 1'
#
loop_
_entity.id
_entity.type
_entity.pdbx_description
1 polymer ?
#
loop_
_entity_poly.entity_id
_entity_poly.type
_entity_poly.pdbx_seq_one_letter_code
_entity_poly.pdbx_strand_id
1 'polypeptide(L)'
;MIFVLTASAVSAAITAGPMMGPIMGPAKTIKRPAFLGYYDGHKDTYLNTDVSSKSDATAMHINYSARLKSVKGLPEIYLVEGKAARGQLAIFGSEPGEKDYSPLWSETILTWKAGATPV
;
A
#
# COMPACT_ATOMS: atom_id res chain seq x y z
N MET A 1 -65.65 -9.27 -6.06
CA MET A 1 -64.85 -9.30 -4.83
C MET A 1 -63.43 -9.67 -5.23
N ILE A 2 -62.55 -8.67 -5.35
CA ILE A 2 -61.20 -8.81 -5.92
C ILE A 2 -60.23 -9.09 -4.78
N PHE A 3 -59.53 -10.23 -4.82
CA PHE A 3 -58.44 -10.54 -3.89
C PHE A 3 -57.13 -9.97 -4.44
N VAL A 4 -56.58 -8.97 -3.73
CA VAL A 4 -55.24 -8.44 -3.99
C VAL A 4 -54.24 -9.32 -3.23
N LEU A 5 -53.40 -10.07 -3.95
CA LEU A 5 -52.25 -10.77 -3.38
C LEU A 5 -51.10 -9.78 -3.21
N THR A 6 -50.77 -9.44 -1.97
CA THR A 6 -49.55 -8.71 -1.62
C THR A 6 -48.40 -9.71 -1.49
N ALA A 7 -47.50 -9.73 -2.47
CA ALA A 7 -46.25 -10.48 -2.38
C ALA A 7 -45.35 -9.83 -1.32
N SER A 8 -45.14 -10.53 -0.20
CA SER A 8 -44.24 -10.08 0.86
C SER A 8 -42.81 -10.47 0.48
N ALA A 9 -41.98 -9.50 0.10
CA ALA A 9 -40.56 -9.72 -0.12
C ALA A 9 -39.86 -9.97 1.22
N VAL A 10 -39.42 -11.21 1.44
CA VAL A 10 -38.57 -11.55 2.59
C VAL A 10 -37.15 -11.07 2.27
N SER A 11 -36.78 -9.89 2.77
CA SER A 11 -35.38 -9.46 2.78
C SER A 11 -34.61 -10.39 3.73
N ALA A 12 -33.82 -11.31 3.16
CA ALA A 12 -32.83 -12.05 3.91
C ALA A 12 -31.78 -11.06 4.43
N ALA A 13 -31.93 -10.64 5.68
CA ALA A 13 -30.90 -9.90 6.40
C ALA A 13 -29.70 -10.84 6.56
N ILE A 14 -28.70 -10.65 5.71
CA ILE A 14 -27.37 -11.23 5.92
C ILE A 14 -26.86 -10.55 7.19
N THR A 15 -26.98 -11.23 8.32
CA THR A 15 -26.38 -10.79 9.57
C THR A 15 -24.87 -10.89 9.36
N ALA A 16 -24.22 -9.74 9.14
CA ALA A 16 -22.78 -9.66 9.26
C ALA A 16 -22.44 -10.06 10.69
N GLY A 17 -21.96 -11.29 10.87
CA GLY A 17 -21.43 -11.75 12.15
C GLY A 17 -20.35 -10.77 12.64
N PRO A 18 -20.11 -10.66 13.95
CA PRO A 18 -19.09 -9.76 14.47
C PRO A 18 -17.77 -10.09 13.78
N MET A 19 -17.16 -9.11 13.12
CA MET A 19 -15.78 -9.19 12.68
C MET A 19 -14.94 -9.38 13.95
N MET A 20 -14.65 -10.64 14.29
CA MET A 20 -13.86 -11.05 15.46
C MET A 20 -12.37 -10.71 15.23
N GLY A 21 -12.07 -9.44 15.02
CA GLY A 21 -10.72 -8.89 15.04
C GLY A 21 -10.32 -8.50 16.47
N PRO A 22 -9.02 -8.27 16.73
CA PRO A 22 -8.56 -7.72 18.00
C PRO A 22 -9.31 -6.43 18.38
N ILE A 23 -9.51 -6.18 19.67
CA ILE A 23 -10.11 -4.93 20.16
C ILE A 23 -9.13 -3.78 19.88
N MET A 24 -9.42 -2.94 18.89
CA MET A 24 -8.54 -1.87 18.40
C MET A 24 -8.73 -0.50 19.06
N GLY A 25 -9.74 -0.35 19.93
CA GLY A 25 -10.15 0.95 20.49
C GLY A 25 -10.86 1.87 19.48
N PRO A 26 -11.16 3.13 19.85
CA PRO A 26 -11.86 4.07 18.97
C PRO A 26 -11.03 4.42 17.72
N ALA A 27 -11.65 4.28 16.55
CA ALA A 27 -11.04 4.69 15.28
C ALA A 27 -11.10 6.22 15.09
N LYS A 28 -10.12 6.78 14.38
CA LYS A 28 -10.12 8.18 13.94
C LYS A 28 -9.61 8.30 12.50
N THR A 29 -10.06 9.32 11.80
CA THR A 29 -9.58 9.64 10.45
C THR A 29 -8.38 10.56 10.52
N ILE A 30 -7.35 10.26 9.73
CA ILE A 30 -6.20 11.15 9.50
C ILE A 30 -6.05 11.40 7.99
N LYS A 31 -5.57 12.59 7.63
CA LYS A 31 -5.14 12.89 6.26
C LYS A 31 -3.62 12.87 6.21
N ARG A 32 -3.06 12.19 5.21
CA ARG A 32 -1.62 12.20 4.96
C ARG A 32 -1.32 11.97 3.48
N PRO A 33 -0.13 12.40 3.00
CA PRO A 33 0.28 12.13 1.63
C PRO A 33 0.28 10.63 1.35
N ALA A 34 -0.19 10.28 0.15
CA ALA A 34 0.01 8.98 -0.46
C ALA A 34 0.86 9.16 -1.72
N PHE A 35 1.50 8.09 -2.15
CA PHE A 35 2.41 8.07 -3.28
C PHE A 35 1.86 7.17 -4.38
N LEU A 36 2.36 7.37 -5.60
CA LEU A 36 2.06 6.50 -6.73
C LEU A 36 3.25 5.58 -7.01
N GLY A 37 2.98 4.29 -7.07
CA GLY A 37 3.86 3.24 -7.56
C GLY A 37 3.52 2.86 -8.99
N TYR A 38 4.42 2.16 -9.67
CA TYR A 38 4.12 1.45 -10.90
C TYR A 38 4.29 -0.05 -10.68
N TYR A 39 3.30 -0.81 -11.11
CA TYR A 39 3.31 -2.27 -11.09
C TYR A 39 2.52 -2.76 -12.31
N ASP A 40 2.99 -3.84 -12.94
CA ASP A 40 2.36 -4.52 -14.09
C ASP A 40 1.43 -3.66 -14.98
N GLY A 41 1.99 -2.63 -15.62
CA GLY A 41 1.23 -1.82 -16.59
C GLY A 41 0.42 -0.65 -15.98
N HIS A 42 0.28 -0.55 -14.67
CA HIS A 42 -0.61 0.40 -14.01
C HIS A 42 0.00 1.05 -12.76
N LYS A 43 -0.77 1.95 -12.13
CA LYS A 43 -0.31 2.74 -10.98
C LYS A 43 -1.04 2.35 -9.71
N ASP A 44 -0.27 2.14 -8.66
CA ASP A 44 -0.77 1.84 -7.33
C ASP A 44 -0.67 3.05 -6.42
N THR A 45 -1.67 3.23 -5.56
CA THR A 45 -1.58 4.20 -4.48
C THR A 45 -1.07 3.50 -3.22
N TYR A 46 0.04 3.96 -2.68
CA TYR A 46 0.64 3.38 -1.48
C TYR A 46 0.95 4.43 -0.42
N LEU A 47 1.15 3.96 0.80
CA LEU A 47 1.44 4.77 1.97
C LEU A 47 2.60 4.16 2.75
N ASN A 48 3.55 5.02 3.15
CA ASN A 48 4.60 4.65 4.08
C ASN A 48 4.14 4.99 5.51
N THR A 49 4.21 4.00 6.40
CA THR A 49 3.87 4.18 7.83
C THR A 49 5.10 4.03 8.73
N ASP A 50 6.04 3.20 8.31
CA ASP A 50 7.22 2.80 9.06
C ASP A 50 8.40 2.67 8.10
N VAL A 51 9.61 2.99 8.57
CA VAL A 51 10.85 2.76 7.80
C VAL A 51 12.00 2.43 8.73
N SER A 52 12.98 1.72 8.20
CA SER A 52 14.16 1.26 8.94
C SER A 52 15.29 2.30 9.00
N SER A 53 15.11 3.43 8.32
CA SER A 53 16.05 4.55 8.20
C SER A 53 15.57 5.74 9.03
N LYS A 54 16.42 6.28 9.90
CA LYS A 54 16.04 7.42 10.76
C LYS A 54 15.85 8.72 9.96
N SER A 55 16.67 8.92 8.92
CA SER A 55 16.57 10.08 8.03
C SER A 55 15.22 10.08 7.33
N ASP A 56 14.83 8.93 6.78
CA ASP A 56 13.63 8.84 5.95
C ASP A 56 12.37 8.89 6.82
N ALA A 57 12.43 8.33 8.03
CA ALA A 57 11.37 8.47 9.04
C ALA A 57 11.12 9.94 9.36
N THR A 58 12.20 10.72 9.49
CA THR A 58 12.12 12.16 9.78
C THR A 58 11.60 12.93 8.56
N ALA A 59 12.14 12.67 7.37
CA ALA A 59 11.77 13.35 6.13
C ALA A 59 10.31 13.12 5.74
N MET A 60 9.80 11.90 5.93
CA MET A 60 8.41 11.54 5.62
C MET A 60 7.45 11.76 6.80
N HIS A 61 7.96 12.12 7.98
CA HIS A 61 7.18 12.19 9.23
C HIS A 61 6.43 10.87 9.53
N ILE A 62 7.17 9.75 9.51
CA ILE A 62 6.65 8.40 9.74
C ILE A 62 7.43 7.69 10.85
N ASN A 63 6.98 6.50 11.26
CA ASN A 63 7.60 5.79 12.36
C ASN A 63 8.98 5.23 11.98
N TYR A 64 9.94 5.34 12.89
CA TYR A 64 11.21 4.63 12.77
C TYR A 64 11.10 3.26 13.45
N SER A 65 11.39 2.19 12.71
CA SER A 65 11.43 0.84 13.25
C SER A 65 12.71 0.12 12.86
N ALA A 66 13.67 0.06 13.78
CA ALA A 66 14.95 -0.61 13.58
C ALA A 66 14.80 -2.10 13.21
N ARG A 67 13.74 -2.75 13.72
CA ARG A 67 13.48 -4.18 13.52
C ARG A 67 13.20 -4.51 12.05
N LEU A 68 12.70 -3.56 11.26
CA LEU A 68 12.46 -3.75 9.83
C LEU A 68 13.74 -4.15 9.07
N LYS A 69 14.93 -3.73 9.51
CA LYS A 69 16.22 -4.14 8.90
C LYS A 69 16.48 -5.65 8.94
N SER A 70 15.88 -6.34 9.91
CA SER A 70 16.09 -7.78 10.13
C SER A 70 15.17 -8.66 9.29
N VAL A 71 14.13 -8.09 8.67
CA VAL A 71 13.18 -8.84 7.85
C VAL A 71 13.83 -9.23 6.52
N LYS A 72 13.57 -10.45 6.05
CA LYS A 72 14.15 -11.04 4.83
C LYS A 72 13.05 -11.66 3.98
N GLY A 73 13.34 -11.89 2.70
CA GLY A 73 12.40 -12.50 1.76
C GLY A 73 11.23 -11.59 1.41
N LEU A 74 11.45 -10.28 1.44
CA LEU A 74 10.45 -9.29 1.04
C LEU A 74 10.53 -9.05 -0.47
N PRO A 75 9.41 -8.77 -1.14
CA PRO A 75 9.41 -8.25 -2.50
C PRO A 75 10.22 -6.95 -2.55
N GLU A 76 10.87 -6.70 -3.69
CA GLU A 76 11.64 -5.48 -3.88
C GLU A 76 10.75 -4.30 -4.23
N ILE A 77 11.18 -3.10 -3.82
CA ILE A 77 10.76 -1.84 -4.42
C ILE A 77 12.00 -1.18 -5.02
N TYR A 78 11.92 -0.76 -6.27
CA TYR A 78 13.01 -0.09 -6.94
C TYR A 78 12.81 1.41 -6.91
N LEU A 79 13.80 2.13 -6.39
CA LEU A 79 13.76 3.57 -6.20
C LEU A 79 14.91 4.21 -6.96
N VAL A 80 14.60 5.14 -7.87
CA VAL A 80 15.63 5.87 -8.61
C VAL A 80 16.15 7.03 -7.77
N GLU A 81 17.47 7.08 -7.56
CA GLU A 81 18.15 8.19 -6.90
C GLU A 81 18.96 9.02 -7.90
N GLY A 82 18.98 10.34 -7.70
CA GLY A 82 19.67 11.30 -8.56
C GLY A 82 18.82 11.81 -9.72
N LYS A 83 19.43 11.96 -10.91
CA LYS A 83 18.72 12.43 -12.11
C LYS A 83 17.63 11.42 -12.48
N ALA A 84 16.36 11.83 -12.52
CA ALA A 84 15.25 10.95 -12.83
C ALA A 84 14.46 11.42 -14.05
N ALA A 85 13.73 10.50 -14.69
CA ALA A 85 12.76 10.83 -15.71
C ALA A 85 11.62 11.69 -15.11
N ARG A 86 10.95 12.48 -15.95
CA ARG A 86 9.83 13.30 -15.46
C ARG A 86 8.69 12.38 -15.02
N GLY A 87 8.30 12.48 -13.77
CA GLY A 87 7.24 11.64 -13.20
C GLY A 87 7.68 10.22 -12.89
N GLN A 88 8.99 10.00 -12.70
CA GLN A 88 9.54 8.74 -12.20
C GLN A 88 8.79 8.28 -10.95
N LEU A 89 8.28 7.05 -10.99
CA LEU A 89 7.62 6.40 -9.88
C LEU A 89 8.55 5.34 -9.25
N ALA A 90 8.24 4.95 -8.03
CA ALA A 90 8.75 3.71 -7.46
C ALA A 90 8.17 2.53 -8.25
N ILE A 91 8.97 1.48 -8.46
CA ILE A 91 8.53 0.26 -9.16
C ILE A 91 8.40 -0.86 -8.13
N PHE A 92 7.23 -1.47 -8.06
CA PHE A 92 6.95 -2.54 -7.11
C PHE A 92 7.31 -3.91 -7.70
N GLY A 93 7.67 -4.85 -6.84
CA GLY A 93 7.86 -6.26 -7.19
C GLY A 93 6.63 -7.13 -6.95
N SER A 94 5.60 -6.62 -6.26
CA SER A 94 4.33 -7.31 -6.00
C SER A 94 3.25 -6.32 -5.55
N GLU A 95 1.97 -6.68 -5.70
CA GLU A 95 0.81 -5.88 -5.28
C GLU A 95 -0.22 -6.67 -4.43
N PRO A 96 -1.13 -5.98 -3.69
CA PRO A 96 -2.13 -6.66 -2.86
C PRO A 96 -2.99 -7.64 -3.68
N GLY A 97 -3.02 -8.90 -3.24
CA GLY A 97 -3.78 -9.97 -3.90
C GLY A 97 -2.89 -11.05 -4.51
N GLU A 98 -1.60 -10.77 -4.68
CA GLU A 98 -0.63 -11.74 -5.16
C GLU A 98 -0.07 -12.63 -4.05
N LYS A 99 0.50 -13.78 -4.43
CA LYS A 99 0.97 -14.82 -3.49
C LYS A 99 2.21 -14.37 -2.69
N ASP A 100 3.06 -13.57 -3.32
CA ASP A 100 4.31 -13.04 -2.79
C ASP A 100 4.18 -11.60 -2.28
N TYR A 101 2.96 -11.06 -2.26
CA TYR A 101 2.69 -9.75 -1.70
C TYR A 101 3.07 -9.68 -0.22
N SER A 102 3.72 -8.57 0.12
CA SER A 102 3.99 -8.18 1.49
C SER A 102 3.77 -6.67 1.64
N PRO A 103 3.19 -6.21 2.76
CA PRO A 103 3.10 -4.78 3.07
C PRO A 103 4.45 -4.17 3.47
N LEU A 104 5.50 -4.99 3.56
CA LEU A 104 6.90 -4.59 3.71
C LEU A 104 7.66 -4.91 2.43
N TRP A 105 8.58 -4.02 2.05
CA TRP A 105 9.44 -4.17 0.88
C TRP A 105 10.92 -4.07 1.26
N SER A 106 11.78 -4.66 0.44
CA SER A 106 13.22 -4.34 0.43
C SER A 106 13.48 -3.22 -0.58
N GLU A 107 14.10 -2.13 -0.15
CA GLU A 107 14.44 -1.03 -1.05
C GLU A 107 15.71 -1.33 -1.83
N THR A 108 15.59 -1.27 -3.16
CA THR A 108 16.72 -1.39 -4.08
C THR A 108 16.90 -0.05 -4.79
N ILE A 109 17.99 0.64 -4.45
CA ILE A 109 18.29 1.96 -5.01
C ILE A 109 18.94 1.80 -6.38
N LEU A 110 18.30 2.40 -7.39
CA LEU A 110 18.74 2.43 -8.77
C LEU A 110 19.37 3.77 -9.09
N THR A 111 20.48 3.74 -9.81
CA THR A 111 21.11 4.93 -10.37
C THR A 111 21.29 4.75 -11.87
N TRP A 112 21.17 5.84 -12.61
CA TRP A 112 21.43 5.81 -14.04
C TRP A 112 22.93 5.70 -14.33
N LYS A 113 23.26 4.96 -15.39
CA LYS A 113 24.63 4.92 -15.91
C LYS A 113 25.10 6.32 -16.28
N ALA A 114 26.39 6.59 -16.12
CA ALA A 114 26.99 7.85 -16.51
C ALA A 114 26.67 8.19 -17.98
N GLY A 115 26.30 9.45 -18.23
CA GLY A 115 25.92 9.94 -19.57
C GLY A 115 24.50 9.60 -20.01
N ALA A 116 23.74 8.78 -19.26
CA ALA A 116 22.35 8.51 -19.59
C ALA A 116 21.48 9.76 -19.41
N THR A 117 20.52 9.92 -20.33
CA THR A 117 19.44 10.89 -20.19
C THR A 117 18.15 10.12 -19.95
N PRO A 118 17.70 9.99 -18.69
CA PRO A 118 16.39 9.43 -18.43
C PRO A 118 15.32 10.30 -19.09
N VAL A 119 14.41 9.64 -19.81
CA VAL A 119 13.31 10.26 -20.56
C VAL A 119 11.98 9.97 -19.88
#